data_AF-A0A5C7RG64-F1
#
_entry.id   AF-A0A5C7RG64-F1
#
_cell.length_a   1.000
_cell.length_b   1.000
_cell.length_c   1.000
_cell.angle_alpha   90.00
_cell.angle_beta   90.00
_cell.angle_gamma   90.00
#
_symmetry.space_group_name_H-M   'P 1'
#
loop_
_entity.id
_entity.type
_entity.pdbx_description
1 polymer ?
#
loop_
_entity_poly.entity_id
_entity_poly.type
_entity_poly.pdbx_seq_one_letter_code
_entity_poly.pdbx_strand_id
1 'polypeptide(L)'
;MYTIGQICKRFGLSRSTLLYYDAIGLLPASTRSASGYRLYTEQALQRMLQVQTYREAGLPLDTIQSLLASSTETSASVLERHLQDLNLEIQRLRQQQHVIIRLLESPAALNNSRTMTKERWVEMLRAAGLDEIGMNKWHAEFEQRSPEAHQDFLESLGIDAEEIQRIRQLSKQ
;
A
#
# COMPACT_ATOMS: atom_id res chain seq x y z
N MET A 1 6.37 -20.79 -27.91
CA MET A 1 5.26 -19.87 -28.22
C MET A 1 4.01 -20.36 -27.52
N TYR A 2 3.19 -19.45 -27.00
CA TYR A 2 1.98 -19.75 -26.23
C TYR A 2 0.77 -19.12 -26.89
N THR A 3 -0.37 -19.81 -26.89
CA THR A 3 -1.66 -19.25 -27.33
C THR A 3 -2.31 -18.46 -26.20
N ILE A 4 -3.32 -17.64 -26.54
CA ILE A 4 -4.16 -16.95 -25.55
C ILE A 4 -4.68 -17.91 -24.48
N GLY A 5 -5.21 -19.07 -24.88
CA GLY A 5 -5.79 -20.02 -23.92
C GLY A 5 -4.77 -20.56 -22.92
N GLN A 6 -3.54 -20.80 -23.35
CA GLN A 6 -2.46 -21.26 -22.48
C GLN A 6 -2.03 -20.18 -21.47
N ILE A 7 -1.95 -18.91 -21.89
CA ILE A 7 -1.62 -17.79 -20.99
C ILE A 7 -2.77 -17.54 -20.01
N CYS A 8 -4.01 -17.47 -20.50
CA CYS A 8 -5.19 -17.31 -19.65
C CYS A 8 -5.24 -18.38 -18.55
N LYS A 9 -5.01 -19.65 -18.91
CA LYS A 9 -4.97 -20.74 -17.93
C LYS A 9 -3.82 -20.60 -16.93
N ARG A 10 -2.63 -20.21 -17.40
CA ARG A 10 -1.43 -20.09 -16.56
C ARG A 10 -1.52 -18.95 -15.55
N PHE A 11 -2.11 -17.82 -15.94
CA PHE A 11 -2.17 -16.60 -15.11
C PHE A 11 -3.56 -16.34 -14.51
N GLY A 12 -4.50 -17.29 -14.64
CA GLY A 12 -5.86 -17.13 -14.10
C GLY A 12 -6.64 -15.97 -14.72
N LEU A 13 -6.37 -15.62 -15.98
CA LEU A 13 -6.98 -14.47 -16.67
C LEU A 13 -8.11 -14.92 -17.58
N SER A 14 -9.13 -14.07 -17.70
CA SER A 14 -10.11 -14.22 -18.76
C SER A 14 -9.50 -13.91 -20.14
N ARG A 15 -10.08 -14.48 -21.19
CA ARG A 15 -9.69 -14.17 -22.58
C ARG A 15 -9.88 -12.69 -22.90
N SER A 16 -10.96 -12.06 -22.42
CA SER A 16 -11.23 -10.64 -22.65
C SER A 16 -10.17 -9.77 -21.98
N THR A 17 -9.68 -10.12 -20.79
CA THR A 17 -8.58 -9.41 -20.13
C THR A 17 -7.30 -9.43 -20.97
N LEU A 18 -6.91 -10.60 -21.51
CA LEU A 18 -5.69 -10.69 -22.32
C LEU A 18 -5.82 -9.95 -23.66
N LEU A 19 -7.00 -9.98 -24.28
CA LEU A 19 -7.28 -9.20 -25.49
C LEU A 19 -7.27 -7.70 -25.22
N TYR A 20 -7.76 -7.27 -24.06
CA TYR A 20 -7.69 -5.89 -23.64
C TYR A 20 -6.24 -5.44 -23.43
N TYR A 21 -5.42 -6.26 -22.78
CA TYR A 21 -3.99 -5.98 -22.60
C TYR A 21 -3.23 -5.88 -23.92
N ASP A 22 -3.57 -6.72 -24.90
CA ASP A 22 -3.06 -6.60 -26.27
C ASP A 22 -3.51 -5.28 -26.92
N ALA A 23 -4.80 -4.93 -26.82
CA ALA A 23 -5.37 -3.73 -27.42
C ALA A 23 -4.78 -2.42 -26.89
N ILE A 24 -4.48 -2.35 -25.59
CA ILE A 24 -3.83 -1.17 -24.97
C ILE A 24 -2.31 -1.21 -25.07
N GLY A 25 -1.72 -2.24 -25.70
CA GLY A 25 -0.27 -2.39 -25.84
C GLY A 25 0.47 -2.78 -24.55
N LEU A 26 -0.25 -3.20 -23.52
CA LEU A 26 0.34 -3.66 -22.26
C LEU A 26 1.03 -5.02 -22.44
N LEU A 27 0.40 -5.94 -23.18
CA LEU A 27 0.95 -7.25 -23.51
C LEU A 27 0.63 -7.61 -24.97
N PRO A 28 1.32 -6.98 -25.94
CA PRO A 28 1.05 -7.22 -27.35
C PRO A 28 1.40 -8.65 -27.76
N ALA A 29 0.62 -9.22 -28.66
CA ALA A 29 0.95 -10.53 -29.25
C ALA A 29 2.29 -10.45 -30.00
N SER A 30 3.19 -11.38 -29.72
CA SER A 30 4.52 -11.40 -30.34
C SER A 30 4.46 -11.73 -31.83
N THR A 31 3.51 -12.58 -32.23
CA THR A 31 3.25 -12.91 -33.64
C THR A 31 1.86 -13.54 -33.78
N ARG A 32 1.50 -13.93 -35.01
CA ARG A 32 0.31 -14.73 -35.31
C ARG A 32 0.71 -16.06 -35.96
N SER A 33 -0.04 -17.12 -35.67
CA SER A 33 0.10 -18.40 -36.35
C SER A 33 -0.33 -18.29 -37.83
N ALA A 34 0.01 -19.29 -38.65
CA ALA A 34 -0.47 -19.38 -40.04
C ALA A 34 -2.01 -19.36 -40.14
N SER A 35 -2.71 -19.85 -39.11
CA SER A 35 -4.17 -19.82 -38.95
C SER A 35 -4.72 -18.53 -38.32
N GLY A 36 -3.89 -17.52 -38.07
CA GLY A 36 -4.29 -16.20 -37.58
C GLY A 36 -4.39 -16.04 -36.05
N TYR A 37 -4.09 -17.09 -35.28
CA TYR A 37 -4.15 -17.03 -33.81
C TYR A 37 -2.97 -16.25 -33.23
N ARG A 38 -3.21 -15.47 -32.17
CA ARG A 38 -2.17 -14.74 -31.43
C ARG A 38 -1.25 -15.71 -30.69
N LEU A 39 0.05 -15.46 -30.83
CA LEU A 39 1.12 -16.22 -30.20
C LEU A 39 2.02 -15.30 -29.37
N TYR A 40 2.45 -15.79 -28.22
CA TYR A 40 3.27 -15.06 -27.27
C TYR A 40 4.56 -15.82 -26.97
N THR A 41 5.66 -15.09 -26.83
CA THR A 41 6.97 -15.64 -26.48
C THR A 41 7.13 -15.83 -24.98
N GLU A 42 8.21 -16.50 -24.55
CA GLU A 42 8.58 -16.55 -23.13
C GLU A 42 8.82 -15.15 -22.54
N GLN A 43 9.35 -14.22 -23.34
CA GLN A 43 9.52 -12.83 -22.92
C GLN A 43 8.17 -12.16 -22.60
N ALA A 44 7.11 -12.45 -23.35
CA ALA A 44 5.77 -11.99 -23.03
C ALA A 44 5.26 -12.60 -21.71
N LEU A 45 5.64 -13.84 -21.39
CA LEU A 45 5.29 -14.43 -20.09
C LEU A 45 6.02 -13.74 -18.94
N GLN A 46 7.30 -13.39 -19.10
CA GLN A 46 8.05 -12.62 -18.10
C GLN A 46 7.45 -11.22 -17.91
N ARG A 47 7.06 -10.56 -19.01
CA ARG A 47 6.33 -9.29 -18.95
C ARG A 47 4.98 -9.44 -18.24
N MET A 48 4.25 -10.52 -18.48
CA MET A 48 2.97 -10.79 -17.80
C MET A 48 3.17 -11.03 -16.29
N LEU A 49 4.23 -11.70 -15.87
CA LEU A 49 4.57 -11.82 -14.44
C LEU A 49 4.77 -10.44 -13.80
N GLN A 50 5.50 -9.54 -14.46
CA GLN A 50 5.68 -8.16 -13.97
C GLN A 50 4.36 -7.40 -13.91
N VAL A 51 3.51 -7.50 -14.94
CA VAL A 51 2.15 -6.91 -14.93
C VAL A 51 1.37 -7.41 -13.72
N GLN A 52 1.41 -8.70 -13.42
CA GLN A 52 0.71 -9.27 -12.27
C GLN A 52 1.24 -8.71 -10.95
N THR A 53 2.56 -8.67 -10.75
CA THR A 53 3.17 -8.10 -9.55
C THR A 53 2.76 -6.64 -9.34
N TYR A 54 2.81 -5.81 -10.38
CA TYR A 54 2.39 -4.41 -10.25
C TYR A 54 0.89 -4.25 -10.01
N ARG A 55 0.06 -5.13 -10.57
CA ARG A 55 -1.37 -5.16 -10.28
C ARG A 55 -1.67 -5.56 -8.84
N GLU A 56 -0.91 -6.50 -8.28
CA GLU A 56 -1.00 -6.89 -6.87
C GLU A 56 -0.60 -5.72 -5.95
N ALA A 57 0.35 -4.87 -6.38
CA ALA A 57 0.69 -3.62 -5.71
C ALA A 57 -0.37 -2.50 -5.88
N GLY A 58 -1.47 -2.76 -6.61
CA GLY A 58 -2.57 -1.80 -6.78
C GLY A 58 -2.31 -0.70 -7.82
N LEU A 59 -1.29 -0.85 -8.67
CA LEU A 59 -0.98 0.16 -9.68
C LEU A 59 -1.99 0.14 -10.84
N PRO A 60 -2.40 1.30 -11.37
CA PRO A 60 -3.27 1.38 -12.53
C PRO A 60 -2.51 0.99 -13.80
N LEU A 61 -3.23 0.49 -14.81
CA LEU A 61 -2.62 -0.17 -15.99
C LEU A 61 -1.76 0.76 -16.85
N ASP A 62 -2.09 2.05 -16.90
CA ASP A 62 -1.32 3.10 -17.56
C ASP A 62 0.03 3.35 -16.86
N THR A 63 0.04 3.39 -15.53
CA THR A 63 1.28 3.43 -14.75
C THR A 63 2.11 2.17 -14.96
N ILE A 64 1.48 0.98 -14.97
CA ILE A 64 2.17 -0.28 -15.27
C ILE A 64 2.79 -0.25 -16.66
N GLN A 65 2.08 0.25 -17.67
CA GLN A 65 2.63 0.37 -19.02
C GLN A 65 3.88 1.25 -19.04
N SER A 66 3.85 2.37 -18.31
CA SER A 66 4.98 3.30 -18.18
C SER A 66 6.17 2.64 -17.47
N LEU A 67 5.92 1.93 -16.36
CA LEU A 67 6.92 1.18 -15.59
C LEU A 67 7.61 0.08 -16.39
N LEU A 68 6.87 -0.57 -17.29
CA LEU A 68 7.39 -1.60 -18.16
C LEU A 68 8.17 -1.06 -19.37
N ALA A 69 8.16 0.25 -19.59
CA ALA A 69 8.89 0.94 -20.65
C ALA A 69 10.08 1.76 -20.11
N SER A 70 10.16 1.99 -18.79
CA SER A 70 11.14 2.87 -18.16
C SER A 70 12.42 2.16 -17.69
N SER A 71 13.45 2.96 -17.38
CA SER A 71 14.66 2.50 -16.70
C SER A 71 14.38 2.14 -15.23
N THR A 72 15.24 1.31 -14.62
CA THR A 72 15.10 0.85 -13.24
C THR A 72 14.98 1.99 -12.22
N GLU A 73 15.76 3.07 -12.38
CA GLU A 73 15.72 4.23 -11.48
C GLU A 73 14.38 4.97 -11.55
N THR A 74 13.83 5.14 -12.75
CA THR A 74 12.51 5.74 -12.94
C THR A 74 11.43 4.87 -12.30
N SER A 75 11.55 3.54 -12.43
CA SER A 75 10.60 2.60 -11.84
C SER A 75 10.58 2.66 -10.30
N ALA A 76 11.74 2.81 -9.66
CA ALA A 76 11.82 2.95 -8.20
C ALA A 76 11.07 4.20 -7.71
N SER A 77 11.30 5.36 -8.33
CA SER A 77 10.66 6.62 -7.92
C SER A 77 9.13 6.60 -8.05
N VAL A 78 8.59 5.88 -9.04
CA VAL A 78 7.14 5.72 -9.23
C VAL A 78 6.55 4.84 -8.13
N LEU A 79 7.24 3.76 -7.75
CA LEU A 79 6.81 2.87 -6.66
C LEU A 79 6.88 3.57 -5.30
N GLU A 80 7.92 4.36 -5.05
CA GLU A 80 8.06 5.17 -3.84
C GLU A 80 6.91 6.17 -3.70
N ARG A 81 6.56 6.86 -4.80
CA ARG A 81 5.40 7.76 -4.83
C ARG A 81 4.09 7.02 -4.55
N HIS A 82 3.88 5.86 -5.19
CA HIS A 82 2.67 5.05 -4.96
C HIS A 82 2.58 4.57 -3.50
N LEU A 83 3.70 4.20 -2.88
CA LEU A 83 3.76 3.86 -1.46
C LEU A 83 3.36 5.06 -0.57
N GLN A 84 3.85 6.26 -0.89
CA GLN A 84 3.45 7.49 -0.18
C GLN A 84 1.96 7.77 -0.33
N ASP A 85 1.40 7.64 -1.54
CA ASP A 85 -0.03 7.83 -1.79
C ASP A 85 -0.89 6.83 -1.00
N LEU A 86 -0.46 5.56 -0.92
CA LEU A 86 -1.10 4.54 -0.09
C LEU A 86 -1.07 4.89 1.40
N ASN A 87 0.05 5.39 1.91
CA ASN A 87 0.16 5.81 3.31
C ASN A 87 -0.82 6.95 3.64
N LEU A 88 -0.93 7.94 2.75
CA LEU A 88 -1.91 9.04 2.88
C LEU A 88 -3.35 8.52 2.84
N GLU A 89 -3.65 7.55 1.98
CA GLU A 89 -4.97 6.94 1.93
C GLU A 89 -5.29 6.15 3.21
N ILE A 90 -4.33 5.40 3.74
CA ILE A 90 -4.46 4.69 5.02
C ILE A 90 -4.75 5.67 6.16
N GLN A 91 -4.02 6.78 6.25
CA GLN A 91 -4.26 7.84 7.23
C GLN A 91 -5.68 8.39 7.11
N ARG A 92 -6.12 8.72 5.88
CA ARG A 92 -7.48 9.22 5.62
C ARG A 92 -8.55 8.23 6.06
N LEU A 93 -8.39 6.95 5.73
CA LEU A 93 -9.32 5.88 6.12
C LEU A 93 -9.36 5.71 7.65
N ARG A 94 -8.21 5.79 8.33
CA ARG A 94 -8.15 5.78 9.80
C ARG A 94 -8.86 6.98 10.41
N GLN A 95 -8.68 8.19 9.86
CA GLN A 95 -9.39 9.38 10.33
C GLN A 95 -10.90 9.20 10.19
N GLN A 96 -11.38 8.65 9.07
CA GLN A 96 -12.80 8.32 8.88
C GLN A 96 -13.31 7.33 9.92
N GLN A 97 -12.53 6.29 10.25
CA GLN A 97 -12.87 5.36 11.33
C GLN A 97 -13.03 6.09 12.68
N HIS A 98 -12.10 6.98 13.04
CA HIS A 98 -12.19 7.74 14.28
C HIS A 98 -13.42 8.66 14.32
N VAL A 99 -13.77 9.31 13.19
CA VAL A 99 -14.99 10.12 13.09
C VAL A 99 -16.23 9.27 13.29
N ILE A 100 -16.33 8.13 12.62
CA ILE A 100 -17.46 7.20 12.74
C ILE A 100 -17.60 6.72 14.19
N ILE A 101 -16.51 6.36 14.85
CA ILE A 101 -16.49 5.96 16.26
C ILE A 101 -17.06 7.05 17.16
N ARG A 102 -16.68 8.32 16.95
CA ARG A 102 -17.23 9.46 17.71
C ARG A 102 -18.73 9.62 17.46
N LEU A 103 -19.18 9.53 16.20
CA LEU A 103 -20.59 9.67 15.82
C LEU A 103 -21.48 8.54 16.38
N LEU A 104 -20.94 7.35 16.58
CA LEU A 104 -21.70 6.22 17.11
C LEU A 104 -22.03 6.38 18.61
N GLU A 105 -21.35 7.27 19.33
CA GLU A 105 -21.57 7.58 20.76
C GLU A 105 -21.72 6.33 21.67
N SER A 106 -21.15 5.19 21.26
CA SER A 106 -21.43 3.88 21.86
C SER A 106 -20.14 3.21 22.33
N PRO A 107 -20.02 2.92 23.65
CA PRO A 107 -18.91 2.14 24.20
C PRO A 107 -18.80 0.74 23.59
N ALA A 108 -19.90 0.15 23.13
CA ALA A 108 -19.91 -1.15 22.46
C ALA A 108 -19.24 -1.10 21.08
N ALA A 109 -19.34 0.04 20.37
CA ALA A 109 -18.66 0.25 19.09
C ALA A 109 -17.14 0.35 19.28
N LEU A 110 -16.66 0.95 20.38
CA LEU A 110 -15.25 1.00 20.74
C LEU A 110 -14.67 -0.37 21.08
N ASN A 111 -15.42 -1.20 21.82
CA ASN A 111 -14.98 -2.53 22.23
C ASN A 111 -14.93 -3.56 21.09
N ASN A 112 -15.81 -3.42 20.08
CA ASN A 112 -15.80 -4.24 18.88
C ASN A 112 -14.98 -3.64 17.72
N SER A 113 -14.52 -2.40 17.85
CA SER A 113 -13.68 -1.77 16.85
C SER A 113 -12.25 -2.32 16.92
N ARG A 114 -11.70 -2.62 15.74
CA ARG A 114 -10.27 -2.95 15.58
C ARG A 114 -9.38 -1.70 15.66
N THR A 115 -9.95 -0.51 15.89
CA THR A 115 -9.21 0.76 15.94
C THR A 115 -8.53 0.93 17.31
N MET A 116 -7.23 1.27 17.26
CA MET A 116 -6.45 1.67 18.44
C MET A 116 -6.52 3.18 18.60
N THR A 117 -6.83 3.68 19.79
CA THR A 117 -6.77 5.12 20.11
C THR A 117 -5.57 5.43 20.99
N LYS A 118 -5.20 6.72 21.06
CA LYS A 118 -4.17 7.21 21.98
C LYS A 118 -4.45 6.81 23.43
N GLU A 119 -5.68 7.01 23.90
CA GLU A 119 -6.07 6.74 25.29
C GLU A 119 -5.88 5.26 25.63
N ARG A 120 -6.40 4.37 24.77
CA ARG A 120 -6.27 2.92 24.94
C ARG A 120 -4.82 2.46 24.87
N TRP A 121 -4.02 3.05 23.98
CA TRP A 121 -2.59 2.77 23.90
C TRP A 121 -1.85 3.15 25.18
N VAL A 122 -2.06 4.37 25.68
CA VAL A 122 -1.46 4.85 26.93
C VAL A 122 -1.89 4.02 28.13
N GLU A 123 -3.17 3.64 28.21
CA GLU A 123 -3.68 2.74 29.25
C GLU A 123 -2.97 1.38 29.24
N MET A 124 -2.79 0.77 28.06
CA MET A 124 -2.07 -0.50 27.93
C MET A 124 -0.60 -0.37 28.34
N LEU A 125 0.08 0.71 27.94
CA LEU A 125 1.47 0.93 28.34
C LEU A 125 1.60 1.10 29.86
N ARG A 126 0.70 1.85 30.49
CA ARG A 126 0.66 1.97 31.96
C ARG A 126 0.37 0.64 32.64
N ALA A 127 -0.57 -0.14 32.12
CA ALA A 127 -0.89 -1.47 32.63
C ALA A 127 0.30 -2.45 32.50
N ALA A 128 1.15 -2.26 31.49
CA ALA A 128 2.40 -3.00 31.31
C ALA A 128 3.56 -2.49 32.19
N GLY A 129 3.34 -1.46 33.00
CA GLY A 129 4.35 -0.88 33.90
C GLY A 129 5.24 0.18 33.25
N LEU A 130 4.90 0.67 32.06
CA LEU A 130 5.60 1.78 31.43
C LEU A 130 5.04 3.10 31.98
N ASP A 131 5.84 3.80 32.78
CA ASP A 131 5.51 5.12 33.31
C ASP A 131 5.85 6.24 32.32
N GLU A 132 5.63 7.50 32.71
CA GLU A 132 5.85 8.66 31.82
C GLU A 132 7.32 8.78 31.38
N ILE A 133 8.27 8.42 32.24
CA ILE A 133 9.71 8.44 31.92
C ILE A 133 10.00 7.38 30.85
N GLY A 134 9.47 6.17 31.03
CA GLY A 134 9.60 5.08 30.06
C GLY A 134 8.96 5.42 28.71
N MET A 135 7.78 6.05 28.71
CA MET A 135 7.09 6.49 27.49
C MET A 135 7.88 7.56 26.74
N ASN A 136 8.41 8.56 27.43
CA ASN A 136 9.22 9.61 26.81
C ASN A 136 10.50 9.04 26.18
N LYS A 137 11.17 8.12 26.89
CA LYS A 137 12.34 7.43 26.35
C LYS A 137 12.00 6.60 25.11
N TRP A 138 10.85 5.91 25.13
CA TRP A 138 10.38 5.15 23.97
C TRP A 138 10.15 6.05 22.76
N HIS A 139 9.48 7.19 22.95
CA HIS A 139 9.27 8.19 21.89
C HIS A 139 10.59 8.75 21.34
N ALA A 140 11.58 9.01 22.20
CA ALA A 140 12.89 9.49 21.79
C ALA A 140 13.67 8.45 20.96
N GLU A 141 13.71 7.19 21.42
CA GLU A 141 14.34 6.09 20.66
C GLU A 141 13.65 5.86 19.32
N PHE A 142 12.32 5.95 19.27
CA PHE A 142 11.57 5.75 18.04
C PHE A 142 11.82 6.88 17.03
N GLU A 143 11.74 8.15 17.48
CA GLU A 143 12.04 9.31 16.62
C GLU A 143 13.47 9.28 16.09
N GLN A 144 14.44 8.85 16.90
CA GLN A 144 15.83 8.74 16.48
C GLN A 144 16.05 7.65 15.42
N ARG A 145 15.40 6.49 15.57
CA ARG A 145 15.63 5.32 14.70
C ARG A 145 14.81 5.38 13.43
N SER A 146 13.58 5.90 13.50
CA SER A 146 12.61 5.84 12.41
C SER A 146 11.58 6.98 12.50
N PRO A 147 11.97 8.21 12.18
CA PRO A 147 11.12 9.39 12.36
C PRO A 147 9.83 9.35 11.52
N GLU A 148 9.87 8.83 10.30
CA GLU A 148 8.67 8.67 9.46
C GLU A 148 7.74 7.60 10.02
N ALA A 149 8.27 6.47 10.49
CA ALA A 149 7.45 5.43 11.10
C ALA A 149 6.82 5.88 12.44
N HIS A 150 7.52 6.76 13.18
CA HIS A 150 6.96 7.38 14.38
C HIS A 150 5.80 8.33 14.05
N GLN A 151 5.90 9.13 12.97
CA GLN A 151 4.80 9.94 12.45
C GLN A 151 3.57 9.07 12.14
N ASP A 152 3.74 8.05 11.30
CA ASP A 152 2.66 7.16 10.87
C ASP A 152 2.01 6.43 12.05
N PHE A 153 2.82 6.06 13.05
CA PHE A 153 2.34 5.45 14.28
C PHE A 153 1.42 6.40 15.07
N LEU A 154 1.83 7.65 15.29
CA LEU A 154 1.03 8.61 16.05
C LEU A 154 -0.28 8.93 15.33
N GLU A 155 -0.25 9.09 14.02
CA GLU A 155 -1.46 9.28 13.20
C GLU A 155 -2.37 8.04 13.25
N SER A 156 -1.78 6.84 13.36
CA SER A 156 -2.54 5.60 13.49
C SER A 156 -3.41 5.55 14.76
N LEU A 157 -2.97 6.25 15.81
CA LEU A 157 -3.68 6.38 17.09
C LEU A 157 -4.75 7.48 17.07
N GLY A 158 -4.95 8.14 15.92
CA GLY A 158 -5.93 9.22 15.76
C GLY A 158 -5.51 10.55 16.38
N ILE A 159 -4.22 10.73 16.66
CA ILE A 159 -3.66 11.96 17.22
C ILE A 159 -3.66 13.05 16.13
N ASP A 160 -4.04 14.28 16.48
CA ASP A 160 -4.04 15.38 15.54
C ASP A 160 -2.62 15.89 15.22
N ALA A 161 -2.50 16.62 14.11
CA ALA A 161 -1.21 17.08 13.60
C ALA A 161 -0.46 18.01 14.56
N GLU A 162 -1.16 18.86 15.32
CA GLU A 162 -0.53 19.78 16.26
C GLU A 162 0.05 19.03 17.46
N GLU A 163 -0.70 18.04 17.97
CA GLU A 163 -0.23 17.18 19.03
C GLU A 163 0.95 16.31 18.59
N ILE A 164 0.90 15.74 17.39
CA ILE A 164 2.01 14.97 16.82
C ILE A 164 3.29 15.82 16.76
N GLN A 165 3.19 17.06 16.26
CA GLN A 165 4.34 17.96 16.19
C GLN A 165 4.96 18.20 17.57
N ARG A 166 4.12 18.43 18.60
CA ARG A 166 4.60 18.60 19.98
C ARG A 166 5.31 17.35 20.50
N ILE A 167 4.70 16.16 20.34
CA ILE A 167 5.29 14.89 20.79
C ILE A 167 6.66 14.71 20.13
N ARG A 168 6.74 14.81 18.80
CA ARG A 168 7.99 14.60 18.05
C ARG A 168 9.06 15.64 18.36
N GLN A 169 8.68 16.87 18.68
CA GLN A 169 9.63 17.91 19.09
C GLN A 169 10.24 17.61 20.46
N LEU A 170 9.43 17.10 21.40
CA LEU A 170 9.91 16.67 22.72
C LEU A 170 10.80 15.43 22.62
N SER A 171 10.50 14.50 21.70
CA SER A 171 11.31 13.30 21.44
C SER A 171 12.74 13.57 20.95
N LYS A 172 13.03 14.78 20.47
CA LYS A 172 14.35 15.16 19.92
C LYS A 172 15.29 15.78 20.96
N GLN A 173 14.80 16.04 22.17
CA GLN A 173 15.56 16.61 23.29
C GLN A 173 16.25 15.50 24.08
#